data_AF-A0A7Y5TIC4-F1
#
_entry.id   AF-A0A7Y5TIC4-F1
#
_cell.length_a   1.000
_cell.length_b   1.000
_cell.length_c   1.000
_cell.angle_alpha   90.00
_cell.angle_beta   90.00
_cell.angle_gamma   90.00
#
_symmetry.space_group_name_H-M   'P 1'
#
loop_
_entity.id
_entity.type
_entity.pdbx_description
1 polymer ?
#
loop_
_entity_poly.entity_id
_entity_poly.type
_entity_poly.pdbx_seq_one_letter_code
_entity_poly.pdbx_strand_id
1 'polypeptide(L)' 'MPASQKAVAAAWGTWKESQRLSGNGAVADFANPEQMNRFTWYQAHGWKTPYPGDDKVLAPSQVPGANLPAAEND' A
#
# COMPACT_ATOMS: atom_id res chain seq x y z
N MET A 1 -8.93 -2.31 -16.97
CA MET A 1 -7.72 -2.92 -16.40
C MET A 1 -7.80 -4.43 -16.53
N PRO A 2 -6.72 -5.12 -16.96
CA PRO A 2 -6.60 -6.58 -16.90
C PRO A 2 -6.93 -7.14 -15.51
N ALA A 3 -7.40 -8.39 -15.46
CA ALA A 3 -7.89 -9.03 -14.24
C ALA A 3 -6.87 -9.03 -13.09
N SER A 4 -5.58 -9.24 -13.42
CA SER A 4 -4.49 -9.24 -12.45
C SER A 4 -4.31 -7.88 -11.75
N GLN A 5 -4.48 -6.76 -12.47
CA GLN A 5 -4.42 -5.42 -11.89
C GLN A 5 -5.63 -5.14 -10.97
N LYS A 6 -6.81 -5.66 -11.33
CA LYS A 6 -8.00 -5.53 -10.48
C LYS A 6 -7.82 -6.27 -9.16
N ALA A 7 -7.23 -7.46 -9.19
CA ALA A 7 -6.95 -8.24 -7.99
C ALA A 7 -5.96 -7.51 -7.07
N VAL A 8 -4.88 -6.93 -7.62
CA VAL A 8 -3.93 -6.14 -6.82
C VAL A 8 -4.59 -4.89 -6.24
N ALA A 9 -5.35 -4.14 -7.04
CA ALA A 9 -6.07 -2.97 -6.55
C ALA A 9 -7.07 -3.32 -5.44
N ALA A 10 -7.76 -4.47 -5.54
CA ALA A 10 -8.65 -4.95 -4.48
C ALA A 10 -7.89 -5.28 -3.18
N ALA A 11 -6.72 -5.94 -3.28
CA ALA A 11 -5.87 -6.22 -2.13
C ALA A 11 -5.42 -4.93 -1.42
N TRP A 12 -5.09 -3.88 -2.18
CA TRP A 12 -4.78 -2.56 -1.63
C TRP A 12 -6.00 -1.87 -1.00
N GLY A 13 -7.21 -2.11 -1.52
CA GLY A 13 -8.45 -1.69 -0.88
C GLY A 13 -8.62 -2.30 0.51
N THR A 14 -8.47 -3.63 0.62
CA THR A 14 -8.53 -4.32 1.91
C THR A 14 -7.43 -3.88 2.87
N TRP A 15 -6.21 -3.67 2.38
CA TRP A 15 -5.12 -3.10 3.18
C TRP A 15 -5.50 -1.71 3.70
N LYS A 16 -6.03 -0.83 2.84
CA LYS A 16 -6.43 0.53 3.21
C LYS A 16 -7.50 0.52 4.30
N GLU A 17 -8.45 -0.42 4.25
CA GLU A 17 -9.49 -0.58 5.27
C GLU A 17 -8.94 -1.03 6.63
N SER A 18 -7.86 -1.81 6.64
CA SER A 18 -7.16 -2.16 7.88
C SER A 18 -6.27 -1.04 8.40
N GLN A 19 -5.92 -0.07 7.55
CA GLN A 19 -5.14 1.10 7.94
C GLN A 19 -6.05 2.18 8.55
N ARG A 20 -5.58 2.77 9.66
CA ARG A 20 -6.26 3.91 10.32
C ARG A 20 -5.88 5.24 9.67
N LEU A 21 -6.16 5.41 8.38
CA LEU A 21 -5.70 6.58 7.60
C LEU A 21 -6.60 7.80 7.73
N SER A 22 -7.85 7.64 8.16
CA SER A 22 -8.84 8.72 8.21
C SER A 22 -9.95 8.42 9.22
N GLY A 23 -10.60 9.45 9.75
CA GLY A 23 -11.70 9.34 10.70
C GLY A 23 -11.30 9.45 12.17
N ASN A 24 -12.27 9.30 13.08
CA ASN A 24 -12.08 9.40 14.52
C ASN A 24 -11.36 8.15 15.05
N GLY A 25 -10.03 8.15 14.92
CA GLY A 25 -9.19 6.97 15.13
C GLY A 25 -8.00 6.90 14.17
N ALA A 26 -7.80 7.90 13.31
CA ALA A 26 -6.59 8.01 12.52
C ALA A 26 -5.36 8.09 13.43
N VAL A 27 -4.35 7.28 13.13
CA VAL A 27 -3.08 7.25 13.87
C VAL A 27 -1.97 7.62 12.89
N ALA A 28 -1.30 8.73 13.16
CA ALA A 28 -0.15 9.15 12.39
C ALA A 28 0.92 8.04 12.40
N ASP A 29 1.55 7.81 11.26
CA ASP A 29 2.65 6.84 11.10
C ASP A 29 2.29 5.36 11.40
N PHE A 30 0.99 5.04 11.56
CA PHE A 30 0.54 3.67 11.78
C PHE A 30 0.75 2.76 10.56
N ALA A 31 0.59 3.32 9.37
CA ALA A 31 0.81 2.58 8.14
C ALA A 31 2.30 2.53 7.81
N ASN A 32 2.80 1.35 7.46
CA ASN A 32 4.17 1.19 7.00
C ASN A 32 4.45 2.14 5.81
N PRO A 33 5.51 2.97 5.88
CA PRO A 33 5.76 4.01 4.88
C PRO A 33 6.03 3.43 3.49
N GLU A 34 6.67 2.27 3.39
CA GLU A 34 6.94 1.61 2.11
C GLU A 34 5.65 1.15 1.43
N GLN A 35 4.66 0.71 2.21
CA GLN A 35 3.34 0.37 1.71
C GLN A 35 2.57 1.64 1.31
N MET A 36 2.64 2.71 2.10
CA MET A 36 1.96 3.97 1.79
C MET A 36 2.48 4.65 0.51
N ASN A 37 3.80 4.66 0.32
CA ASN A 37 4.46 5.23 -0.86
C ASN A 37 3.96 4.54 -2.14
N ARG A 38 3.95 3.20 -2.12
CA ARG A 38 3.47 2.37 -3.24
C ARG A 38 1.98 2.53 -3.46
N PHE A 39 1.17 2.52 -2.42
CA PHE A 39 -0.27 2.76 -2.52
C PHE A 39 -0.58 4.06 -3.27
N THR A 40 0.04 5.15 -2.83
CA THR A 40 -0.17 6.49 -3.41
C THR A 40 0.28 6.54 -4.87
N TRP A 41 1.47 6.00 -5.16
CA TRP A 41 1.99 5.93 -6.52
C TRP A 41 1.08 5.12 -7.45
N TYR A 42 0.67 3.93 -7.03
CA TYR A 42 -0.20 3.06 -7.83
C TYR A 42 -1.57 3.68 -8.05
N GLN A 43 -2.15 4.33 -7.04
CA GLN A 43 -3.42 5.02 -7.19
C GLN A 43 -3.31 6.17 -8.22
N ALA A 44 -2.23 6.96 -8.16
CA ALA A 44 -1.98 8.04 -9.11
C ALA A 44 -1.74 7.55 -10.55
N HIS A 45 -1.16 6.35 -10.71
CA HIS A 45 -0.85 5.76 -12.02
C HIS A 45 -1.87 4.71 -12.46
N GLY A 46 -3.01 4.61 -11.78
CA GLY A 46 -4.07 3.65 -12.08
C GLY A 46 -3.58 2.20 -12.12
N TRP A 47 -2.69 1.79 -11.22
CA TRP A 47 -2.20 0.42 -11.08
C TRP A 47 -1.49 -0.14 -12.33
N LYS A 48 -1.07 0.74 -13.25
CA LYS A 48 -0.40 0.36 -14.51
C LYS A 48 1.11 0.48 -14.47
N THR A 49 1.63 1.34 -13.61
CA THR A 49 3.06 1.63 -13.53
C THR A 49 3.60 1.07 -12.22
N PRO A 50 4.62 0.19 -12.25
CA PRO A 50 5.31 -0.25 -11.03
C PRO A 50 5.95 0.96 -10.32
N TYR A 51 6.18 0.82 -9.02
CA TYR A 51 6.89 1.84 -8.25
C TYR A 51 8.37 1.84 -8.67
N PRO A 52 9.07 2.98 -8.70
CA PRO A 52 10.50 2.99 -9.03
C PRO A 52 11.28 2.01 -8.16
N GLY A 53 11.93 1.02 -8.79
CA GLY A 53 12.65 -0.06 -8.12
C GLY A 53 11.89 -1.37 -7.96
N ASP A 54 10.57 -1.39 -8.16
CA ASP A 54 9.77 -2.62 -8.21
C ASP A 54 9.71 -3.14 -9.67
N ASP A 55 9.89 -4.45 -9.89
CA ASP A 55 9.79 -5.05 -11.23
C ASP A 55 8.35 -5.11 -11.78
N LYS A 56 7.35 -5.02 -10.87
CA LYS A 56 5.92 -5.11 -11.19
C LYS A 56 5.10 -4.40 -10.11
N VAL A 57 3.84 -4.13 -10.40
CA VAL A 57 2.89 -3.62 -9.38
C VAL A 57 2.69 -4.72 -8.33
N LEU A 58 3.13 -4.42 -7.10
CA LEU A 58 3.09 -5.35 -5.98
C LEU A 58 1.77 -5.28 -5.23
N ALA A 59 1.31 -6.42 -4.70
CA ALA A 59 0.29 -6.44 -3.65
C ALA A 59 0.87 -5.93 -2.32
N PRO A 60 0.06 -5.47 -1.35
CA PRO A 60 0.54 -4.94 -0.08
C PRO A 60 1.51 -5.89 0.65
N SER A 61 1.17 -7.18 0.69
CA SER A 61 1.99 -8.23 1.31
C SER A 61 3.29 -8.56 0.58
N GLN A 62 3.46 -8.08 -0.65
CA GLN A 62 4.67 -8.27 -1.46
C GLN A 62 5.62 -7.09 -1.35
N VAL A 63 5.20 -5.99 -0.72
CA VAL A 63 6.07 -4.83 -0.51
C VAL A 63 7.22 -5.22 0.41
N PRO A 64 8.48 -4.99 0.01
CA PRO A 64 9.62 -5.21 0.89
C PRO A 64 9.43 -4.47 2.23
N GLY A 65 9.57 -5.19 3.34
CA GLY A 65 9.35 -4.61 4.67
C GLY A 65 7.88 -4.53 5.12
N ALA A 66 6.90 -5.05 4.36
CA ALA A 66 5.49 -5.04 4.75
C ALA A 66 5.18 -5.77 6.08
N ASN A 67 6.01 -6.74 6.46
CA ASN A 67 5.90 -7.50 7.71
C ASN A 67 6.69 -6.86 8.87
N LEU A 68 7.39 -5.75 8.63
CA LEU A 68 7.99 -5.00 9.72
C LEU A 68 6.88 -4.14 10.35
N PRO A 69 6.65 -4.23 11.68
CA PRO A 69 5.76 -3.29 12.34
C PRO A 69 6.19 -1.87 11.95
N ALA A 70 5.22 -1.00 11.64
CA ALA A 70 5.50 0.41 11.43
C ALA A 70 6.31 0.88 12.64
N ALA A 71 7.51 1.41 12.40
CA ALA A 71 8.46 1.72 13.45
C ALA A 71 7.75 2.53 14.52
N GLU A 72 7.49 1.89 15.66
CA GLU A 72 7.05 2.53 16.88
C GLU A 72 8.22 3.44 17.26
N ASN A 73 8.17 4.69 16.80
CA ASN A 73 9.06 5.71 17.34
C ASN A 73 8.49 6.02 18.73
N ASP A 74 9.30 5.66 19.73
CA ASP A 74 9.16 5.92 21.17
C ASP A 74 8.79 7.39 21.48
#